data_AF-A0A016XIN1-F1
#
_entry.id   AF-A0A016XIN1-F1
#
_cell.length_a   1.000
_cell.length_b   1.000
_cell.length_c   1.000
_cell.angle_alpha   90.00
_cell.angle_beta   90.00
_cell.angle_gamma   90.00
#
_symmetry.space_group_name_H-M   'P 1'
#
loop_
_entity.id
_entity.type
_entity.pdbx_description
1 polymer ?
#
loop_
_entity_poly.entity_id
_entity_poly.type
_entity_poly.pdbx_seq_one_letter_code
_entity_poly.pdbx_strand_id
1 'polypeptide(L)'
;MPRSRSDMRKPVEMPLGEPIQAHGQTVNSLTFKPLKGKDIRQMPASRSADALLAMVAISAGIPPSSVDQMDGGDVTRAMEIVSDFLLPVTRIGEASGEKSEPSPPSGTGETTGATATAS
;
A
#
# COMPACT_ATOMS: atom_id res chain seq x y z
N MET A 1 -8.76 -5.64 -2.10
CA MET A 1 -8.74 -6.95 -1.40
C MET A 1 -8.09 -6.76 -0.04
N PRO A 2 -8.74 -7.04 1.09
CA PRO A 2 -8.11 -6.94 2.41
C PRO A 2 -7.06 -8.03 2.57
N ARG A 3 -5.84 -7.66 2.96
CA ARG A 3 -4.75 -8.62 3.27
C ARG A 3 -5.08 -9.38 4.56
N SER A 4 -4.81 -10.68 4.60
CA SER A 4 -5.11 -11.52 5.77
C SER A 4 -4.22 -11.13 6.96
N ARG A 5 -4.67 -11.30 8.21
CA ARG A 5 -3.90 -10.92 9.43
C ARG A 5 -2.51 -11.58 9.51
N SER A 6 -2.34 -12.74 8.85
CA SER A 6 -1.07 -13.46 8.75
C SER A 6 -0.11 -12.85 7.72
N ASP A 7 -0.61 -12.07 6.76
CA ASP A 7 0.18 -11.40 5.73
C ASP A 7 0.71 -10.04 6.21
N MET A 8 0.07 -9.40 7.19
CA MET A 8 0.51 -8.13 7.82
C MET A 8 1.78 -8.27 8.69
N ARG A 9 2.30 -9.49 8.88
CA ARG A 9 3.58 -9.75 9.56
C ARG A 9 4.68 -10.19 8.60
N LYS A 10 4.40 -10.23 7.29
CA LYS A 10 5.39 -10.58 6.27
C LYS A 10 6.09 -9.31 5.80
N PRO A 11 7.39 -9.40 5.43
CA PRO A 11 8.05 -8.31 4.77
C PRO A 11 7.30 -7.92 3.49
N VAL A 12 7.15 -6.62 3.25
CA VAL A 12 6.52 -6.06 2.06
C VAL A 12 7.62 -5.51 1.16
N GLU A 13 7.70 -6.03 -0.07
CA GLU A 13 8.60 -5.49 -1.08
C GLU A 13 7.91 -4.34 -1.83
N MET A 14 8.63 -3.25 -2.02
CA MET A 14 8.20 -2.08 -2.76
C MET A 14 9.26 -1.71 -3.81
N PRO A 15 8.94 -1.74 -5.12
CA PRO A 15 9.84 -1.21 -6.13
C PRO A 15 9.93 0.32 -6.00
N LEU A 16 11.12 0.86 -6.19
CA LEU A 16 11.37 2.29 -6.25
C LEU A 16 11.17 2.79 -7.69
N GLY A 17 10.66 4.01 -7.81
CA GLY A 17 10.59 4.71 -9.10
C GLY A 17 11.99 5.06 -9.61
N GLU A 18 12.88 5.44 -8.71
CA GLU A 18 14.29 5.74 -9.01
C GLU A 18 15.25 4.93 -8.12
N PRO A 19 16.39 4.48 -8.65
CA PRO A 19 17.38 3.77 -7.87
C PRO A 19 18.02 4.68 -6.82
N ILE A 20 18.11 4.21 -5.58
CA ILE A 20 18.78 4.92 -4.48
C ILE A 20 20.09 4.24 -4.11
N GLN A 21 20.99 4.97 -3.42
CA GLN A 21 22.16 4.37 -2.80
C GLN A 21 21.89 3.99 -1.35
N ALA A 22 22.00 2.70 -1.01
CA ALA A 22 21.92 2.19 0.34
C ALA A 22 23.11 1.25 0.62
N HIS A 23 23.77 1.40 1.76
CA HIS A 23 24.93 0.59 2.16
C HIS A 23 26.06 0.53 1.11
N GLY A 24 26.23 1.59 0.31
CA GLY A 24 27.22 1.65 -0.77
C GLY A 24 26.85 0.85 -2.02
N GLN A 25 25.58 0.46 -2.17
CA GLN A 25 25.05 -0.24 -3.34
C GLN A 25 23.83 0.50 -3.92
N THR A 26 23.66 0.37 -5.23
CA THR A 26 22.45 0.84 -5.92
C THR A 26 21.30 -0.15 -5.69
N VAL A 27 20.17 0.34 -5.21
CA VAL A 27 19.00 -0.44 -4.85
C VAL A 27 17.79 0.07 -5.63
N ASN A 28 17.06 -0.85 -6.27
CA ASN A 28 15.86 -0.57 -7.06
C ASN A 28 14.56 -0.95 -6.35
N SER A 29 14.64 -1.67 -5.22
CA SER A 29 13.49 -2.11 -4.44
C SER A 29 13.83 -2.19 -2.95
N LEU A 30 12.88 -1.81 -2.10
CA LEU A 30 13.01 -1.85 -0.66
C LEU A 30 12.12 -2.94 -0.07
N THR A 31 12.67 -3.68 0.89
CA THR A 31 11.90 -4.68 1.65
C THR A 31 11.63 -4.16 3.05
N PHE A 32 10.38 -3.79 3.31
CA PHE A 32 9.91 -3.29 4.59
C PHE A 32 9.57 -4.44 5.53
N LYS A 33 10.18 -4.46 6.71
CA LYS A 33 9.93 -5.46 7.75
C LYS A 33 8.98 -4.90 8.83
N PRO A 34 8.13 -5.74 9.43
CA PRO A 34 7.29 -5.32 10.54
C PRO A 34 8.15 -4.83 11.72
N LEU A 35 7.80 -3.66 12.25
CA LEU A 35 8.49 -3.04 13.38
C LEU A 35 8.29 -3.86 14.66
N LYS A 36 9.36 -4.02 15.44
CA LYS A 36 9.32 -4.68 16.76
C LYS A 36 9.36 -3.65 17.87
N GLY A 37 9.00 -4.05 19.09
CA GLY A 37 9.02 -3.14 20.25
C GLY A 37 10.40 -2.52 20.54
N LYS A 38 11.50 -3.19 20.16
CA LYS A 38 12.86 -2.63 20.24
C LYS A 38 13.09 -1.46 19.28
N ASP A 39 12.39 -1.44 18.14
CA ASP A 39 12.51 -0.42 17.11
C ASP A 39 11.69 0.80 17.53
N ILE A 40 10.49 0.58 18.11
CA ILE A 40 9.65 1.62 18.73
C ILE A 40 10.38 2.34 19.87
N ARG A 41 11.14 1.62 20.70
CA ARG A 41 11.91 2.22 21.81
C ARG A 41 13.04 3.15 21.34
N GLN A 42 13.55 2.96 20.13
CA GLN A 42 14.61 3.79 19.57
C GLN A 42 14.06 5.06 18.90
N MET A 43 12.74 5.19 18.79
CA MET A 43 12.13 6.34 18.15
C MET A 43 12.06 7.55 19.08
N PRO A 44 12.18 8.76 18.53
CA PRO A 44 11.85 9.97 19.25
C PRO A 44 10.37 9.94 19.68
N ALA A 45 10.08 10.44 20.88
CA ALA A 45 8.72 10.45 21.42
C ALA A 45 7.74 11.34 20.63
N SER A 46 8.24 12.19 19.73
CA SER A 46 7.44 13.11 18.92
C SER A 46 6.97 12.46 17.62
N ARG A 47 5.69 12.64 17.29
CA ARG A 47 5.07 12.24 16.01
C ARG A 47 5.37 13.26 14.90
N SER A 48 6.65 13.47 14.62
CA SER A 48 7.13 14.38 13.58
C SER A 48 7.31 13.66 12.25
N ALA A 49 7.31 14.39 11.13
CA ALA A 49 7.63 13.81 9.82
C ALA A 49 9.00 13.08 9.83
N ASP A 50 9.97 13.66 10.52
CA ASP A 50 11.30 13.08 10.76
C ASP A 50 11.22 11.71 11.46
N ALA A 51 10.33 11.58 12.45
CA ALA A 51 10.10 10.30 13.12
C ALA A 51 9.49 9.26 12.16
N LEU A 52 8.57 9.67 11.28
CA LEU A 52 8.00 8.77 10.26
C LEU A 52 9.06 8.30 9.26
N LEU A 53 9.93 9.19 8.81
CA LEU A 53 11.05 8.85 7.91
C LEU A 53 12.06 7.93 8.59
N ALA A 54 12.34 8.13 9.88
CA ALA A 54 13.17 7.22 10.66
C ALA A 54 12.55 5.82 10.73
N MET A 55 11.22 5.70 10.83
CA MET A 55 10.54 4.40 10.80
C MET A 55 10.65 3.70 9.45
N VAL A 56 10.57 4.46 8.36
CA VAL A 56 10.81 3.96 6.99
C VAL A 56 12.22 3.40 6.88
N ALA A 57 13.23 4.14 7.34
CA ALA A 57 14.63 3.71 7.33
C ALA A 57 14.83 2.41 8.14
N ILE A 58 14.30 2.35 9.38
CA ILE A 58 14.43 1.19 10.27
C ILE A 58 13.69 -0.03 9.69
N SER A 59 12.48 0.16 9.16
CA SER A 59 11.68 -0.91 8.59
C SER A 59 12.31 -1.50 7.33
N ALA A 60 12.82 -0.65 6.43
CA ALA A 60 13.52 -1.07 5.22
C ALA A 60 14.97 -1.53 5.47
N GLY A 61 15.53 -1.22 6.65
CA GLY A 61 16.91 -1.56 7.00
C GLY A 61 17.94 -0.77 6.19
N ILE A 62 17.62 0.47 5.80
CA ILE A 62 18.49 1.38 5.04
C ILE A 62 18.93 2.56 5.91
N PRO A 63 20.06 3.23 5.62
CA PRO A 63 20.43 4.42 6.36
C PRO A 63 19.46 5.58 6.06
N PRO A 64 19.26 6.52 7.00
CA PRO A 64 18.35 7.66 6.81
C PRO A 64 18.71 8.48 5.57
N SER A 65 20.00 8.65 5.27
CA SER A 65 20.50 9.32 4.06
C SER A 65 20.09 8.65 2.73
N SER A 66 19.66 7.39 2.76
CA SER A 66 19.07 6.73 1.59
C SER A 66 17.60 7.11 1.40
N VAL A 67 16.88 7.42 2.48
CA VAL A 67 15.48 7.87 2.41
C VAL A 67 15.41 9.26 1.79
N ASP A 68 16.39 10.13 2.04
CA ASP A 68 16.50 11.46 1.41
C ASP A 68 16.65 11.40 -0.13
N GLN A 69 17.05 10.26 -0.68
CA GLN A 69 17.19 10.05 -2.13
C GLN A 69 15.89 9.51 -2.78
N MET A 70 14.87 9.19 -1.98
CA MET A 70 13.60 8.69 -2.49
C MET A 70 12.78 9.84 -3.08
N ASP A 71 12.11 9.59 -4.20
CA ASP A 71 11.13 10.52 -4.74
C ASP A 71 9.94 10.66 -3.78
N GLY A 72 9.24 11.81 -3.81
CA GLY A 72 8.08 12.07 -2.96
C GLY A 72 6.97 11.02 -3.08
N GLY A 73 6.79 10.41 -4.26
CA GLY A 73 5.86 9.31 -4.47
C GLY A 73 6.27 8.04 -3.72
N ASP A 74 7.57 7.70 -3.71
CA ASP A 74 8.09 6.54 -3.02
C ASP A 74 8.09 6.74 -1.49
N VAL A 75 8.39 7.96 -1.02
CA VAL A 75 8.28 8.32 0.39
C VAL A 75 6.85 8.15 0.88
N THR A 76 5.87 8.62 0.10
CA THR A 76 4.45 8.50 0.45
C THR A 76 4.03 7.03 0.59
N ARG A 77 4.36 6.18 -0.41
CA ARG A 77 4.05 4.74 -0.35
C ARG A 77 4.74 4.04 0.81
N ALA A 78 6.00 4.38 1.08
CA ALA A 78 6.75 3.81 2.20
C ALA A 78 6.09 4.15 3.54
N MET A 79 5.62 5.39 3.72
CA MET A 79 4.88 5.80 4.91
C MET A 79 3.56 5.04 5.07
N GLU A 80 2.85 4.76 3.98
CA GLU A 80 1.63 3.94 4.02
C GLU A 80 1.91 2.50 4.50
N ILE A 81 2.96 1.87 3.97
CA ILE A 81 3.38 0.52 4.38
C ILE A 81 3.75 0.47 5.87
N VAL A 82 4.53 1.45 6.33
CA VAL A 82 4.95 1.52 7.74
C VAL A 82 3.76 1.81 8.66
N SER A 83 2.82 2.64 8.23
CA SER A 83 1.60 2.95 8.99
C SER A 83 0.73 1.71 9.18
N ASP A 84 0.63 0.85 8.17
CA ASP A 84 -0.11 -0.43 8.23
C ASP A 84 0.45 -1.38 9.31
N PHE A 85 1.77 -1.34 9.56
CA PHE A 85 2.40 -2.13 10.64
C PHE A 85 2.12 -1.57 12.05
N LEU A 86 1.94 -0.25 12.20
CA LEU A 86 1.80 0.43 13.49
C LEU A 86 0.37 0.51 14.00
N LEU A 87 -0.57 0.74 13.09
CA LEU A 87 -1.99 0.79 13.37
C LEU A 87 -2.64 -0.17 12.40
N PRO A 88 -2.87 -1.45 12.76
CA PRO A 88 -3.83 -2.22 12.01
C PRO A 88 -5.12 -1.42 12.06
N VAL A 89 -5.61 -0.94 10.91
CA VAL A 89 -6.94 -0.35 10.78
C VAL A 89 -7.91 -1.45 11.17
N THR A 90 -8.13 -1.56 12.47
CA THR A 90 -9.23 -2.31 13.01
C THR A 90 -10.41 -1.45 12.58
N ARG A 91 -11.16 -1.89 11.57
CA ARG A 91 -12.53 -1.42 11.42
C ARG A 91 -13.25 -1.80 12.71
N ILE A 92 -13.18 -0.92 13.71
CA ILE A 92 -13.98 -1.00 14.91
C ILE A 92 -15.38 -0.60 14.46
N GLY A 93 -16.15 -1.61 14.05
CA GLY A 93 -17.57 -1.50 13.70
C GLY A 93 -17.85 -1.35 12.20
N GLU A 94 -18.05 -2.47 11.51
CA GLU A 94 -19.17 -2.58 10.57
C GLU A 94 -19.63 -4.05 10.58
N ALA A 95 -20.88 -4.21 10.99
CA ALA A 95 -21.51 -5.47 11.29
C ALA A 95 -21.67 -6.35 10.05
N SER A 96 -21.73 -7.65 10.31
CA SER A 96 -22.31 -8.67 9.44
C SER A 96 -23.65 -8.24 8.83
N GLY A 97 -23.85 -8.60 7.56
CA GLY A 97 -25.11 -8.51 6.81
C GLY A 97 -24.80 -8.77 5.34
N GLU A 98 -24.59 -10.02 4.93
CA GLU A 98 -25.63 -10.92 4.42
C GLU A 98 -26.15 -10.52 3.01
N LYS A 99 -25.68 -11.28 2.02
CA LYS A 99 -26.40 -11.86 0.87
C LYS A 99 -27.22 -10.95 -0.06
N SER A 100 -26.76 -10.83 -1.32
CA SER A 100 -27.56 -10.72 -2.56
C SER A 100 -26.57 -10.79 -3.75
N GLU A 101 -26.21 -11.98 -4.24
CA GLU A 101 -26.73 -12.62 -5.46
C GLU A 101 -26.41 -11.85 -6.77
N PRO A 102 -25.74 -12.48 -7.77
CA PRO A 102 -25.28 -11.80 -8.97
C PRO A 102 -26.40 -11.58 -9.99
N SER A 103 -26.63 -10.33 -10.40
CA SER A 103 -27.50 -10.02 -11.53
C SER A 103 -26.89 -10.50 -12.86
N PRO A 104 -27.70 -11.05 -13.78
CA PRO A 104 -27.24 -11.65 -15.04
C PRO A 104 -26.81 -10.61 -16.09
N PRO A 105 -26.02 -11.01 -17.12
CA PRO A 105 -25.65 -10.14 -18.23
C PRO A 105 -26.85 -9.90 -19.15
N SER A 106 -27.26 -8.65 -19.32
CA SER A 106 -28.22 -8.24 -20.35
C SER A 106 -27.56 -8.32 -21.73
N GLY A 107 -27.78 -9.44 -22.41
CA GLY A 107 -27.69 -9.53 -23.86
C GLY A 107 -29.05 -9.19 -24.48
N THR A 108 -29.06 -8.19 -25.35
CA THR A 108 -30.09 -8.02 -26.37
C THR A 108 -29.39 -7.62 -27.65
N GLY A 109 -29.04 -8.65 -28.43
CA GLY A 109 -29.07 -8.53 -29.88
C GLY A 109 -30.51 -8.61 -30.38
N GLU A 110 -30.63 -8.35 -31.67
CA GLU A 110 -31.75 -8.66 -32.56
C GLU A 110 -32.65 -7.48 -33.02
N THR A 111 -32.29 -7.02 -34.23
CA THR A 111 -33.11 -6.73 -35.43
C THR A 111 -34.39 -5.91 -35.33
N THR A 112 -34.50 -4.88 -36.19
CA THR A 112 -35.61 -4.59 -37.12
C THR A 112 -35.08 -3.45 -38.01
N GLY A 113 -35.02 -3.51 -39.34
CA GLY A 113 -35.99 -4.01 -40.30
C GLY A 113 -36.40 -2.81 -41.17
N ALA A 114 -35.95 -2.80 -42.42
CA ALA A 114 -36.27 -1.77 -43.40
C ALA A 114 -37.76 -1.82 -43.78
N THR A 115 -38.38 -0.65 -43.93
CA THR A 115 -39.69 -0.51 -44.60
C THR A 115 -39.70 0.73 -45.48
N ALA A 116 -40.18 0.51 -46.70
CA ALA A 116 -40.29 1.46 -47.79
C ALA A 116 -41.67 2.18 -47.81
N THR A 117 -41.70 3.28 -48.57
CA THR A 117 -42.82 3.76 -49.43
C THR A 117 -43.73 4.89 -48.94
N ALA A 118 -44.04 5.78 -49.92
CA ALA A 118 -45.00 6.89 -50.03
C ALA A 118 -44.46 8.27 -49.57
N SER A 119 -44.46 9.34 -50.38
CA SER A 119 -45.28 9.74 -51.54
C SER A 119 -44.49 10.49 -52.61
#